data_AF-A0A0A8EQV4-F1
#
_entry.id   AF-A0A0A8EQV4-F1
#
_cell.length_a   1.000
_cell.length_b   1.000
_cell.length_c   1.000
_cell.angle_alpha   90.00
_cell.angle_beta   90.00
_cell.angle_gamma   90.00
#
_symmetry.space_group_name_H-M   'P 1'
#
loop_
_entity.id
_entity.type
_entity.pdbx_description
1 polymer ?
#
loop_
_entity_poly.entity_id
_entity_poly.type
_entity_poly.pdbx_seq_one_letter_code
_entity_poly.pdbx_strand_id
1 'polypeptide(L)'
;MSSTPDNAIKVTSLGNLAEILPYLLGHYPDDSIALHAPGPNFSDGPTMTCPLPDDPAEWKDTAELAARRFVAYAHDRGHDPGEGVIVYLCREPRPDETPWDTAALLAPVADWLTTALGQQRADVLQTIGLVANRWWAFECTTEGCCEGQPLPTADDPTSVAAQMARLDRTSGPRTRDIVKEFRAAASADTDFLKALDTAIDQFNTRCATSAGRDATLTSTCAQIDAAVSQFRAGATTLNRTLATQLLVGLHDDGAVEAGMAHTDDDDLPHARRLWAYLARHCADPFTQEAVPALTLYAFVTWRQDDLIAARLALRDALTADPEYDLAVGIHLGTIDGEDPRDFRTAARENCDHRMAHVQHAVQVASEYRPVTDSTAERHREALDAATEYDDAQASTYRGQLLARYGTIDIIGGALADFRNGPPQLMDEIAARIILGLQDPETRDAALSTGDENDLPAERQLWGYLARSCVPPHTDKAPPLLALLGWVAWRQNDTVTASHAFSDALDIDPHYRLAKHMLEGIRTECDPAAFLAIFREADRRFAAGRADLDNL
;
A
#
# COMPACT_ATOMS: atom_id res chain seq x y z
N MET A 1 21.88 13.02 51.93
CA MET A 1 21.66 11.57 51.79
C MET A 1 20.18 11.38 51.51
N SER A 2 19.80 11.39 50.23
CA SER A 2 18.41 11.16 49.81
C SER A 2 18.27 9.66 49.61
N SER A 3 17.50 8.99 50.46
CA SER A 3 17.17 7.58 50.31
C SER A 3 16.25 7.42 49.09
N THR A 4 16.81 6.96 47.98
CA THR A 4 16.02 6.33 46.92
C THR A 4 15.28 5.14 47.52
N PRO A 5 13.97 4.98 47.29
CA PRO A 5 13.24 3.85 47.83
C PRO A 5 13.82 2.54 47.30
N ASP A 6 13.88 1.55 48.19
CA ASP A 6 14.47 0.22 48.09
C ASP A 6 13.66 -0.68 47.11
N ASN A 7 13.57 -0.26 45.84
CA ASN A 7 12.88 -0.98 44.76
C ASN A 7 13.85 -1.80 43.88
N ALA A 8 15.09 -2.01 44.34
CA ALA A 8 16.09 -2.76 43.61
C ALA A 8 15.77 -4.27 43.64
N ILE A 9 15.44 -4.83 42.48
CA ILE A 9 15.29 -6.27 42.30
C ILE A 9 16.65 -6.92 42.55
N LYS A 10 16.68 -7.93 43.42
CA LYS A 10 17.90 -8.68 43.75
C LYS A 10 18.00 -9.91 42.85
N VAL A 11 18.99 -9.91 41.96
CA VAL A 11 19.40 -11.05 41.15
C VAL A 11 20.61 -11.70 41.84
N THR A 12 20.38 -12.79 42.58
CA THR A 12 21.42 -13.42 43.43
C THR A 12 21.87 -14.79 42.96
N SER A 13 21.28 -15.31 41.88
CA SER A 13 21.59 -16.62 41.30
C SER A 13 21.42 -16.61 39.78
N LEU A 14 22.01 -17.59 39.10
CA LEU A 14 21.81 -17.80 37.66
C LEU A 14 20.34 -18.11 37.32
N GLY A 15 19.61 -18.78 38.22
CA GLY A 15 18.17 -18.99 38.07
C GLY A 15 17.39 -17.67 38.07
N ASN A 16 17.74 -16.72 38.96
CA ASN A 16 17.14 -15.37 38.93
C ASN A 16 17.53 -14.61 37.66
N LEU A 17 18.77 -14.79 37.18
CA LEU A 17 19.24 -14.17 35.95
C LEU A 17 18.46 -14.68 34.73
N ALA A 18 18.10 -15.96 34.70
CA ALA A 18 17.26 -16.55 33.67
C ALA A 18 15.80 -16.04 33.78
N GLU A 19 15.30 -15.90 35.00
CA GLU A 19 13.92 -15.49 35.30
C GLU A 19 13.63 -14.01 35.04
N ILE A 20 14.63 -13.13 35.15
CA ILE A 20 14.42 -11.67 35.02
C ILE A 20 14.17 -11.22 33.57
N LEU A 21 14.54 -12.02 32.57
CA LEU A 21 14.52 -11.63 31.16
C LEU A 21 13.19 -11.01 30.70
N PRO A 22 12.00 -11.59 30.98
CA PRO A 22 10.75 -11.02 30.51
C PRO A 22 10.41 -9.67 31.13
N TYR A 23 10.96 -9.38 32.31
CA TYR A 23 10.81 -8.09 32.98
C TYR A 23 11.76 -7.03 32.42
N LEU A 24 12.94 -7.43 31.94
CA LEU A 24 13.86 -6.54 31.23
C LEU A 24 13.30 -6.11 29.88
N LEU A 25 12.64 -7.04 29.18
CA LEU A 25 12.12 -6.81 27.82
C LEU A 25 10.67 -6.35 27.78
N GLY A 26 9.93 -6.51 28.88
CA GLY A 26 8.47 -6.32 28.92
C GLY A 26 7.68 -7.41 28.18
N HIS A 27 8.32 -8.50 27.74
CA HIS A 27 7.72 -9.68 27.10
C HIS A 27 8.67 -10.88 27.17
N TYR A 28 8.14 -12.09 26.97
CA TYR A 28 8.97 -13.28 26.80
C TYR A 28 9.35 -13.46 25.31
N PRO A 29 10.66 -13.41 24.95
CA PRO A 29 11.11 -13.43 23.55
C PRO A 29 11.20 -14.86 23.02
N ASP A 30 10.11 -15.44 22.56
CA ASP A 30 10.14 -16.79 21.97
C ASP A 30 11.06 -16.88 20.75
N ASP A 31 11.74 -18.02 20.63
CA ASP A 31 12.53 -18.41 19.47
C ASP A 31 13.47 -17.26 19.03
N SER A 32 14.25 -16.72 19.98
CA SER A 32 15.03 -15.49 19.85
C SER A 32 16.33 -15.51 20.65
N ILE A 33 17.32 -14.77 20.16
CA ILE A 33 18.48 -14.30 20.90
C ILE A 33 18.09 -12.98 21.60
N ALA A 34 18.38 -12.85 22.88
CA ALA A 34 18.30 -11.58 23.59
C ALA A 34 19.66 -11.22 24.20
N LEU A 35 20.04 -9.95 24.08
CA LEU A 35 21.31 -9.41 24.54
C LEU A 35 21.03 -8.27 25.51
N HIS A 36 21.76 -8.25 26.62
CA HIS A 36 21.62 -7.23 27.64
C HIS A 36 23.00 -6.83 28.17
N ALA A 37 23.30 -5.53 28.17
CA ALA A 37 24.47 -5.00 28.86
C ALA A 37 23.98 -4.38 30.16
N PRO A 38 24.26 -4.94 31.34
CA PRO A 38 23.72 -4.45 32.60
C PRO A 38 24.21 -3.03 32.90
N GLY A 39 23.31 -2.19 33.41
CA GLY A 39 23.67 -0.88 33.96
C GLY A 39 23.97 -0.94 35.47
N PRO A 40 24.21 0.22 36.12
CA PRO A 40 24.46 0.28 37.55
C PRO A 40 23.34 -0.32 38.41
N ASN A 41 22.09 -0.30 37.94
CA ASN A 41 20.94 -0.91 38.60
C ASN A 41 20.56 -2.26 37.98
N PHE A 42 21.48 -2.89 37.24
CA PHE A 42 21.31 -4.09 36.44
C PHE A 42 20.33 -3.89 35.27
N SER A 43 19.07 -3.57 35.55
CA SER A 43 17.96 -3.49 34.59
C SER A 43 17.94 -2.26 33.67
N ASP A 44 18.77 -1.26 33.93
CA ASP A 44 18.74 0.05 33.25
C ASP A 44 19.62 0.15 32.00
N GLY A 45 20.39 -0.90 31.69
CA GLY A 45 21.25 -0.93 30.51
C GLY A 45 20.56 -1.40 29.23
N PRO A 46 21.22 -1.27 28.07
CA PRO A 46 20.62 -1.56 26.77
C PRO A 46 20.24 -3.04 26.62
N THR A 47 19.09 -3.27 25.99
CA THR A 47 18.60 -4.60 25.60
C THR A 47 18.29 -4.64 24.11
N MET A 48 18.50 -5.80 23.48
CA MET A 48 18.15 -6.04 22.09
C MET A 48 17.67 -7.49 21.92
N THR A 49 16.62 -7.69 21.13
CA THR A 49 16.14 -9.02 20.73
C THR A 49 16.35 -9.22 19.24
N CYS A 50 16.72 -10.43 18.85
CA CYS A 50 16.90 -10.85 17.46
C CYS A 50 16.26 -12.24 17.30
N PRO A 51 15.26 -12.42 16.42
CA PRO A 51 14.62 -13.72 16.24
C PRO A 51 15.61 -14.74 15.67
N LEU A 52 15.48 -15.99 16.11
CA LEU A 52 16.16 -17.11 15.47
C LEU A 52 15.37 -17.52 14.22
N PRO A 53 16.01 -17.59 13.03
CA PRO A 53 15.39 -18.16 11.85
C PRO A 53 14.92 -19.60 12.07
N ASP A 54 13.93 -20.04 11.31
CA ASP A 54 13.48 -21.43 11.38
C ASP A 54 14.53 -22.42 10.84
N ASP A 55 15.35 -22.02 9.86
CA ASP A 55 16.47 -22.81 9.35
C ASP A 55 17.73 -22.65 10.22
N PRO A 56 18.20 -23.72 10.90
CA PRO A 56 19.44 -23.68 11.69
C PRO A 56 20.70 -23.32 10.89
N ALA A 57 20.69 -23.48 9.56
CA ALA A 57 21.82 -23.09 8.72
C ALA A 57 22.12 -21.59 8.80
N GLU A 58 21.12 -20.76 9.08
CA GLU A 58 21.24 -19.29 9.16
C GLU A 58 21.64 -18.79 10.57
N TRP A 59 21.66 -19.67 11.57
CA TRP A 59 21.83 -19.26 12.97
C TRP A 59 23.19 -18.66 13.26
N LYS A 60 24.25 -19.13 12.59
CA LYS A 60 25.60 -18.58 12.76
C LYS A 60 25.68 -17.14 12.28
N ASP A 61 25.21 -16.88 11.07
CA ASP A 61 25.23 -15.53 10.49
C ASP A 61 24.34 -14.57 11.31
N THR A 62 23.20 -15.07 11.79
CA THR A 62 22.31 -14.35 12.71
C THR A 62 23.00 -13.98 14.01
N ALA A 63 23.67 -14.93 14.65
CA ALA A 63 24.44 -14.71 15.89
C ALA A 63 25.53 -13.65 15.70
N GLU A 64 26.34 -13.77 14.66
CA GLU A 64 27.41 -12.82 14.38
C GLU A 64 26.88 -11.41 14.07
N LEU A 65 25.76 -11.31 13.34
CA LEU A 65 25.11 -10.03 13.07
C LEU A 65 24.50 -9.42 14.33
N ALA A 66 23.83 -10.22 15.17
CA ALA A 66 23.25 -9.78 16.43
C ALA A 66 24.35 -9.21 17.36
N ALA A 67 25.48 -9.90 17.49
CA ALA A 67 26.62 -9.41 18.28
C ALA A 67 27.13 -8.04 17.79
N ARG A 68 27.38 -7.90 16.47
CA ARG A 68 27.86 -6.64 15.89
C ARG A 68 26.88 -5.48 16.09
N ARG A 69 25.58 -5.72 15.82
CA ARG A 69 24.54 -4.70 15.97
C ARG A 69 24.34 -4.30 17.42
N PHE A 70 24.39 -5.25 18.35
CA PHE A 70 24.24 -4.97 19.77
C PHE A 70 25.37 -4.10 20.31
N VAL A 71 26.62 -4.39 19.95
CA VAL A 71 27.77 -3.59 20.38
C VAL A 71 27.68 -2.15 19.87
N ALA A 72 27.34 -1.96 18.58
CA ALA A 72 27.13 -0.63 18.03
C ALA A 72 26.00 0.11 18.77
N TYR A 73 24.85 -0.55 18.97
CA TYR A 73 23.71 -0.01 19.70
C TYR A 73 24.04 0.37 21.16
N ALA A 74 24.79 -0.48 21.86
CA ALA A 74 25.21 -0.21 23.23
C ALA A 74 26.12 1.02 23.31
N HIS A 75 27.07 1.16 22.38
CA HIS A 75 27.92 2.35 22.28
C HIS A 75 27.13 3.62 21.98
N ASP A 76 26.16 3.58 21.05
CA ASP A 76 25.29 4.72 20.75
C ASP A 76 24.46 5.15 21.96
N ARG A 77 24.15 4.20 22.87
CA ARG A 77 23.50 4.46 24.16
C ARG A 77 24.47 4.87 25.27
N GLY A 78 25.76 5.02 24.99
CA GLY A 78 26.78 5.42 25.95
C GLY A 78 27.24 4.32 26.90
N HIS A 79 26.94 3.05 26.61
CA HIS A 79 27.38 1.88 27.38
C HIS A 79 28.66 1.31 26.78
N ASP A 80 29.58 0.86 27.62
CA ASP A 80 30.77 0.12 27.19
C ASP A 80 30.50 -1.39 27.30
N PRO A 81 30.35 -2.15 26.19
CA PRO A 81 30.16 -3.59 26.24
C PRO A 81 31.32 -4.35 26.90
N GLY A 82 32.48 -3.72 27.07
CA GLY A 82 33.60 -4.28 27.85
C GLY A 82 33.31 -4.37 29.36
N GLU A 83 32.29 -3.67 29.87
CA GLU A 83 31.84 -3.79 31.26
C GLU A 83 30.97 -5.04 31.51
N GLY A 84 30.47 -5.67 30.44
CA GLY A 84 29.77 -6.94 30.50
C GLY A 84 28.52 -7.02 29.64
N VAL A 85 28.33 -8.18 29.02
CA VAL A 85 27.15 -8.55 28.23
C VAL A 85 26.62 -9.90 28.71
N ILE A 86 25.30 -9.99 28.85
CA ILE A 86 24.57 -11.21 29.15
C ILE A 86 23.81 -11.63 27.90
N VAL A 87 23.98 -12.89 27.51
CA VAL A 87 23.36 -13.50 26.34
C VAL A 87 22.25 -14.44 26.81
N TYR A 88 21.09 -14.34 26.16
CA TYR A 88 19.96 -15.23 26.39
C TYR A 88 19.56 -15.90 25.07
N LEU A 89 19.41 -17.22 25.10
CA LEU A 89 18.98 -18.03 23.95
C LEU A 89 17.64 -18.67 24.30
N CYS A 90 16.55 -18.16 23.72
CA CYS A 90 15.20 -18.62 24.02
C CYS A 90 14.66 -19.43 22.85
N ARG A 91 14.26 -20.68 23.06
CA ARG A 91 13.59 -21.49 22.04
C ARG A 91 12.70 -22.53 22.70
N GLU A 92 11.46 -22.67 22.23
CA GLU A 92 10.64 -23.81 22.68
C GLU A 92 10.91 -25.05 21.83
N PRO A 93 10.87 -26.26 22.44
CA PRO A 93 11.02 -27.49 21.68
C PRO A 93 9.96 -27.62 20.59
N ARG A 94 10.39 -28.04 19.40
CA ARG A 94 9.49 -28.49 18.34
C ARG A 94 8.86 -29.85 18.74
N PRO A 95 7.76 -30.30 18.09
CA PRO A 95 7.03 -31.49 18.54
C PRO A 95 7.83 -32.79 18.64
N ASP A 96 8.93 -32.89 17.89
CA ASP A 96 9.85 -34.01 17.81
C ASP A 96 11.13 -33.84 18.65
N GLU A 97 11.26 -32.74 19.40
CA GLU A 97 12.44 -32.41 20.19
C GLU A 97 12.13 -32.47 21.70
N THR A 98 13.07 -32.98 22.50
CA THR A 98 13.04 -32.78 23.94
C THR A 98 13.66 -31.42 24.31
N PRO A 99 13.45 -30.91 25.55
CA PRO A 99 14.16 -29.72 26.02
C PRO A 99 15.68 -29.85 25.95
N TRP A 100 16.22 -31.05 26.13
CA TRP A 100 17.67 -31.32 26.02
C TRP A 100 18.14 -31.28 24.57
N ASP A 101 17.37 -31.82 23.63
CA ASP A 101 17.71 -31.75 22.20
C ASP A 101 17.74 -30.28 21.74
N THR A 102 16.75 -29.49 22.14
CA THR A 102 16.72 -28.05 21.85
C THR A 102 17.89 -27.30 22.49
N ALA A 103 18.24 -27.59 23.74
CA ALA A 103 19.39 -26.98 24.38
C ALA A 103 20.71 -27.34 23.68
N ALA A 104 20.86 -28.59 23.22
CA ALA A 104 22.01 -29.03 22.45
C ALA A 104 22.13 -28.32 21.09
N LEU A 105 21.00 -28.01 20.44
CA LEU A 105 20.96 -27.20 19.21
C LEU A 105 21.39 -25.75 19.46
N LEU A 106 21.08 -25.18 20.63
CA LEU A 106 21.45 -23.81 20.99
C LEU A 106 22.91 -23.67 21.43
N ALA A 107 23.56 -24.74 21.91
CA ALA A 107 24.94 -24.68 22.43
C ALA A 107 25.96 -24.08 21.42
N PRO A 108 25.97 -24.47 20.12
CA PRO A 108 26.84 -23.83 19.14
C PRO A 108 26.57 -22.32 18.95
N VAL A 109 25.31 -21.89 19.10
CA VAL A 109 24.93 -20.47 19.00
C VAL A 109 25.55 -19.65 20.14
N ALA A 110 25.60 -20.21 21.35
CA ALA A 110 26.27 -19.60 22.49
C ALA A 110 27.78 -19.39 22.21
N ASP A 111 28.45 -20.40 21.65
CA ASP A 111 29.87 -20.31 21.29
C ASP A 111 30.12 -19.25 20.20
N TRP A 112 29.26 -19.18 19.18
CA TRP A 112 29.36 -18.19 18.12
C TRP A 112 29.14 -16.77 18.63
N LEU A 113 28.12 -16.55 19.48
CA LEU A 113 27.86 -15.24 20.09
C LEU A 113 29.02 -14.81 20.98
N THR A 114 29.53 -15.70 21.83
CA THR A 114 30.67 -15.41 22.71
C THR A 114 31.91 -15.04 21.89
N THR A 115 32.18 -15.80 20.83
CA THR A 115 33.31 -15.52 19.93
C THR A 115 33.13 -14.18 19.21
N ALA A 116 31.94 -13.90 18.66
CA ALA A 116 31.66 -12.68 17.90
C ALA A 116 31.67 -11.44 18.80
N LEU A 117 31.11 -11.51 20.01
CA LEU A 117 31.15 -10.44 21.01
C LEU A 117 32.59 -10.16 21.45
N GLY A 118 33.38 -11.20 21.71
CA GLY A 118 34.80 -11.05 22.07
C GLY A 118 35.63 -10.38 20.95
N GLN A 119 35.35 -10.69 19.68
CA GLN A 119 35.97 -10.00 18.54
C GLN A 119 35.63 -8.51 18.48
N GLN A 120 34.48 -8.11 19.01
CA GLN A 120 34.06 -6.72 19.17
C GLN A 120 34.52 -6.09 20.50
N ARG A 121 35.35 -6.79 21.29
CA ARG A 121 35.84 -6.36 22.61
C ARG A 121 34.75 -6.23 23.69
N ALA A 122 33.62 -6.90 23.52
CA ALA A 122 32.64 -7.06 24.59
C ALA A 122 33.06 -8.22 25.51
N ASP A 123 32.84 -8.07 26.82
CA ASP A 123 33.08 -9.14 27.80
C ASP A 123 31.77 -9.89 28.08
N VAL A 124 31.72 -11.19 27.80
CA VAL A 124 30.50 -11.98 28.03
C VAL A 124 30.51 -12.51 29.46
N LEU A 125 29.60 -11.97 30.28
CA LEU A 125 29.47 -12.36 31.68
C LEU A 125 28.83 -13.74 31.82
N GLN A 126 27.82 -14.03 30.99
CA GLN A 126 27.05 -15.27 31.04
C GLN A 126 26.20 -15.47 29.79
N THR A 127 26.05 -16.73 29.36
CA THR A 127 25.12 -17.17 28.31
C THR A 127 24.12 -18.16 28.89
N ILE A 128 22.85 -17.75 28.89
CA ILE A 128 21.74 -18.50 29.45
C ILE A 128 20.85 -19.05 28.34
N GLY A 129 20.65 -20.37 28.31
CA GLY A 129 19.62 -21.01 27.49
C GLY A 129 18.29 -21.08 28.23
N LEU A 130 17.19 -20.77 27.57
CA LEU A 130 15.82 -20.83 28.10
C LEU A 130 14.97 -21.72 27.17
N VAL A 131 14.60 -22.90 27.67
CA VAL A 131 13.85 -23.92 26.91
C VAL A 131 12.81 -24.59 27.81
N ALA A 132 11.54 -24.59 27.42
CA ALA A 132 10.45 -25.27 28.14
C ALA A 132 10.42 -24.99 29.66
N ASN A 133 10.49 -23.71 30.05
CA ASN A 133 10.53 -23.25 31.45
C ASN A 133 11.72 -23.79 32.27
N ARG A 134 12.80 -24.20 31.60
CA ARG A 134 14.07 -24.61 32.17
C ARG A 134 15.18 -23.72 31.66
N TRP A 135 16.28 -23.67 32.40
CA TRP A 135 17.44 -22.87 32.05
C TRP A 135 18.75 -23.68 32.04
N TRP A 136 19.67 -23.23 31.18
CA TRP A 136 21.03 -23.74 31.03
C TRP A 136 22.03 -22.60 31.16
N ALA A 137 23.20 -22.85 31.74
CA ALA A 137 24.36 -21.97 31.65
C ALA A 137 25.41 -22.65 30.76
N PHE A 138 25.64 -22.12 29.55
CA PHE A 138 26.50 -22.79 28.58
C PHE A 138 28.00 -22.72 28.91
N GLU A 139 28.42 -21.77 29.74
CA GLU A 139 29.79 -21.66 30.25
C GLU A 139 30.08 -22.61 31.43
N CYS A 140 29.06 -23.28 31.98
CA CYS A 140 29.25 -24.18 33.12
C CYS A 140 29.96 -25.46 32.67
N THR A 141 31.20 -25.67 33.12
CA THR A 141 31.98 -26.87 32.77
C THR A 141 31.71 -28.06 33.70
N THR A 142 30.81 -27.93 34.66
CA THR A 142 30.51 -28.99 35.63
C THR A 142 29.31 -29.80 35.13
N GLU A 143 29.55 -31.05 34.74
CA GLU A 143 28.52 -31.96 34.23
C GLU A 143 27.33 -32.07 35.21
N GLY A 144 26.11 -31.86 34.69
CA GLY A 144 24.87 -31.89 35.48
C GLY A 144 24.59 -30.64 36.32
N CYS A 145 25.50 -29.66 36.34
CA CYS A 145 25.30 -28.38 37.03
C CYS A 145 24.79 -27.33 36.04
N CYS A 146 23.72 -26.62 36.39
CA CYS A 146 23.10 -25.61 35.52
C CYS A 146 22.70 -26.18 34.14
N GLU A 147 22.35 -27.46 34.08
CA GLU A 147 21.85 -28.15 32.89
C GLU A 147 20.36 -28.46 33.07
N GLY A 148 19.50 -27.71 32.37
CA GLY A 148 18.06 -27.95 32.34
C GLY A 148 17.36 -27.81 33.69
N GLN A 149 17.89 -26.95 34.57
CA GLN A 149 17.29 -26.68 35.87
C GLN A 149 15.94 -25.94 35.68
N PRO A 150 14.90 -26.25 36.48
CA PRO A 150 13.65 -25.51 36.40
C PRO A 150 13.88 -24.04 36.76
N LEU A 151 13.13 -23.13 36.12
CA LEU A 151 13.09 -21.74 36.55
C LEU A 151 12.56 -21.63 38.00
N PRO A 152 13.05 -20.67 38.80
CA PRO A 152 12.50 -20.40 40.12
C PRO A 152 10.99 -20.17 40.06
N THR A 153 10.27 -20.59 41.10
CA THR A 153 8.82 -20.41 41.18
C THR A 153 8.47 -19.17 41.99
N ALA A 154 7.32 -18.56 41.71
CA ALA A 154 6.82 -17.41 42.47
C ALA A 154 6.54 -17.74 43.95
N ASP A 155 6.48 -19.02 44.32
CA ASP A 155 6.38 -19.47 45.72
C ASP A 155 7.69 -19.26 46.50
N ASP A 156 8.83 -19.18 45.81
CA ASP A 156 10.11 -18.81 46.40
C ASP A 156 10.14 -17.28 46.60
N PRO A 157 10.21 -16.77 47.84
CA PRO A 157 10.24 -15.33 48.12
C PRO A 157 11.42 -14.59 47.49
N THR A 158 12.50 -15.33 47.18
CA THR A 158 13.74 -14.82 46.56
C THR A 158 13.68 -14.83 45.03
N SER A 159 12.70 -15.49 44.42
CA SER A 159 12.48 -15.45 42.98
C SER A 159 12.23 -14.03 42.47
N VAL A 160 12.59 -13.77 41.22
CA VAL A 160 12.33 -12.49 40.55
C VAL A 160 10.82 -12.32 40.38
N ALA A 161 10.08 -13.37 40.04
CA ALA A 161 8.62 -13.31 39.93
C ALA A 161 7.96 -12.89 41.24
N ALA A 162 8.37 -13.46 42.38
CA ALA A 162 7.85 -13.05 43.69
C ALA A 162 8.23 -11.60 44.04
N GLN A 163 9.45 -11.17 43.70
CA GLN A 163 9.89 -9.78 43.89
C GLN A 163 9.07 -8.80 43.04
N MET A 164 8.83 -9.12 41.76
CA MET A 164 8.06 -8.30 40.83
C MET A 164 6.58 -8.23 41.20
N ALA A 165 6.00 -9.35 41.64
CA ALA A 165 4.62 -9.39 42.12
C ALA A 165 4.40 -8.45 43.33
N ARG A 166 5.38 -8.31 44.22
CA ARG A 166 5.33 -7.33 45.34
C ARG A 166 5.38 -5.87 44.88
N LEU A 167 5.83 -5.62 43.65
CA LEU A 167 5.87 -4.31 43.01
C LEU A 167 4.69 -4.10 42.05
N ASP A 168 3.68 -4.97 42.09
CA ASP A 168 2.54 -5.01 41.16
C ASP A 168 2.97 -5.07 39.68
N ARG A 169 4.11 -5.73 39.41
CA ARG A 169 4.63 -5.97 38.06
C ARG A 169 4.40 -7.41 37.64
N THR A 170 3.77 -7.59 36.49
CA THR A 170 3.57 -8.92 35.87
C THR A 170 4.57 -9.14 34.75
N SER A 171 4.86 -10.42 34.46
CA SER A 171 5.60 -10.77 33.25
C SER A 171 4.79 -10.33 32.05
N GLY A 172 5.47 -9.78 31.05
CA GLY A 172 4.85 -9.50 29.76
C GLY A 172 4.42 -10.78 29.02
N PRO A 173 3.56 -10.63 28.00
CA PRO A 173 3.10 -11.74 27.18
C PRO A 173 4.23 -12.41 26.40
N ARG A 174 4.00 -13.63 25.94
CA ARG A 174 4.92 -14.35 25.05
C ARG A 174 4.78 -13.84 23.62
N THR A 175 5.89 -13.63 22.91
CA THR A 175 5.83 -13.18 21.50
C THR A 175 5.03 -14.16 20.65
N ARG A 176 5.09 -15.47 20.91
CA ARG A 176 4.28 -16.48 20.22
C ARG A 176 2.78 -16.28 20.39
N ASP A 177 2.33 -15.68 21.49
CA ASP A 177 0.91 -15.46 21.76
C ASP A 177 0.43 -14.18 21.09
N ILE A 178 1.30 -13.15 21.02
CA ILE A 178 1.02 -11.91 20.27
C ILE A 178 0.91 -12.21 18.77
N VAL A 179 1.86 -12.94 18.19
CA VAL A 179 1.85 -13.21 16.73
C VAL A 179 0.63 -14.02 16.28
N LYS A 180 0.01 -14.82 17.16
CA LYS A 180 -1.26 -15.52 16.86
C LYS A 180 -2.43 -14.57 16.60
N GLU A 181 -2.32 -13.31 17.01
CA GLU A 181 -3.33 -12.31 16.70
C GLU A 181 -3.41 -12.06 15.20
N PHE A 182 -2.29 -12.02 14.47
CA PHE A 182 -2.25 -11.56 13.07
C PHE A 182 -1.68 -12.59 12.09
N ARG A 183 -0.93 -13.60 12.53
CA ARG A 183 -0.42 -14.67 11.64
C ARG A 183 -1.48 -15.70 11.32
N ALA A 184 -1.53 -16.09 10.04
CA ALA A 184 -2.42 -17.16 9.58
C ALA A 184 -2.22 -18.46 10.38
N ALA A 185 -3.32 -19.16 10.65
CA ALA A 185 -3.26 -20.50 11.23
C ALA A 185 -2.72 -21.50 10.20
N ALA A 186 -2.08 -22.58 10.67
CA ALA A 186 -1.48 -23.61 9.81
C ALA A 186 -2.46 -24.28 8.84
N SER A 187 -3.77 -24.24 9.11
CA SER A 187 -4.83 -24.70 8.20
C SER A 187 -5.52 -23.51 7.54
N ALA A 188 -5.08 -23.11 6.36
CA ALA A 188 -5.71 -22.03 5.60
C ALA A 188 -7.09 -22.43 5.06
N ASP A 189 -8.04 -21.48 5.04
CA ASP A 189 -9.34 -21.66 4.39
C ASP A 189 -9.15 -21.61 2.85
N THR A 190 -9.13 -22.79 2.23
CA THR A 190 -8.91 -22.91 0.77
C THR A 190 -9.98 -22.19 -0.04
N ASP A 191 -11.22 -22.09 0.44
CA ASP A 191 -12.29 -21.38 -0.27
C ASP A 191 -12.11 -19.86 -0.18
N PHE A 192 -11.56 -19.38 0.93
CA PHE A 192 -11.15 -17.98 1.06
C PHE A 192 -10.02 -17.65 0.07
N LEU A 193 -8.97 -18.48 0.00
CA LEU A 193 -7.83 -18.23 -0.89
C LEU A 193 -8.24 -18.20 -2.36
N LYS A 194 -9.15 -19.08 -2.80
CA LYS A 194 -9.71 -19.03 -4.16
C LYS A 194 -10.50 -17.75 -4.43
N ALA A 195 -11.26 -17.28 -3.44
CA ALA A 195 -12.01 -16.04 -3.55
C ALA A 195 -11.09 -14.81 -3.56
N LEU A 196 -9.95 -14.88 -2.85
CA LEU A 196 -8.92 -13.84 -2.87
C LEU A 196 -8.23 -13.78 -4.23
N ASP A 197 -7.82 -14.91 -4.78
CA ASP A 197 -7.25 -15.02 -6.14
C ASP A 197 -8.18 -14.41 -7.21
N THR A 198 -9.47 -14.78 -7.15
CA THR A 198 -10.48 -14.19 -8.04
C THR A 198 -10.65 -12.67 -7.82
N ALA A 199 -10.56 -12.20 -6.57
CA ALA A 199 -10.65 -10.79 -6.25
C ALA A 199 -9.44 -9.99 -6.76
N ILE A 200 -8.24 -10.59 -6.75
CA ILE A 200 -7.01 -10.01 -7.29
C ILE A 200 -7.15 -9.80 -8.80
N ASP A 201 -7.60 -10.81 -9.54
CA ASP A 201 -7.84 -10.69 -10.99
C ASP A 201 -8.86 -9.59 -11.32
N GLN A 202 -9.96 -9.53 -10.56
CA GLN A 202 -10.99 -8.50 -10.72
C GLN A 202 -10.51 -7.11 -10.32
N PHE A 203 -9.64 -7.01 -9.32
CA PHE A 203 -9.02 -5.76 -8.92
C PHE A 203 -8.06 -5.26 -10.00
N ASN A 204 -7.13 -6.11 -10.46
CA ASN A 204 -6.17 -5.78 -11.52
C ASN A 204 -6.88 -5.34 -12.81
N THR A 205 -7.96 -6.04 -13.19
CA THR A 205 -8.77 -5.67 -14.36
C THR A 205 -9.42 -4.30 -14.21
N ARG A 206 -10.00 -4.00 -13.03
CA ARG A 206 -10.64 -2.69 -12.78
C ARG A 206 -9.60 -1.57 -12.71
N CYS A 207 -8.51 -1.79 -11.99
CA CYS A 207 -7.44 -0.81 -11.77
C CYS A 207 -6.53 -0.58 -12.99
N ALA A 208 -6.77 -1.27 -14.11
CA ALA A 208 -6.11 -0.98 -15.38
C ALA A 208 -6.39 0.46 -15.87
N THR A 209 -7.56 1.02 -15.54
CA THR A 209 -7.95 2.38 -15.92
C THR A 209 -7.89 3.35 -14.73
N SER A 210 -7.69 4.63 -15.01
CA SER A 210 -7.68 5.71 -14.02
C SER A 210 -9.03 5.80 -13.32
N ALA A 211 -10.12 5.78 -14.10
CA ALA A 211 -11.48 5.75 -13.58
C ALA A 211 -11.76 4.53 -12.67
N GLY A 212 -11.20 3.37 -13.01
CA GLY A 212 -11.35 2.15 -12.23
C GLY A 212 -10.54 2.16 -10.92
N ARG A 213 -9.34 2.76 -10.92
CA ARG A 213 -8.57 3.03 -9.69
C ARG A 213 -9.33 3.96 -8.75
N ASP A 214 -9.79 5.10 -9.25
CA ASP A 214 -10.56 6.10 -8.48
C ASP A 214 -11.84 5.51 -7.86
N ALA A 215 -12.58 4.73 -8.66
CA ALA A 215 -13.79 4.05 -8.19
C ALA A 215 -13.48 2.98 -7.14
N THR A 216 -12.36 2.27 -7.30
CA THR A 216 -11.93 1.23 -6.36
C THR A 216 -11.48 1.85 -5.05
N LEU A 217 -10.67 2.91 -5.07
CA LEU A 217 -10.30 3.68 -3.88
C LEU A 217 -11.54 4.17 -3.11
N THR A 218 -12.49 4.80 -3.82
CA THR A 218 -13.75 5.27 -3.21
C THR A 218 -14.53 4.12 -2.54
N SER A 219 -14.67 3.00 -3.26
CA SER A 219 -15.35 1.81 -2.72
C SER A 219 -14.62 1.24 -1.52
N THR A 220 -13.29 1.15 -1.56
CA THR A 220 -12.48 0.59 -0.48
C THR A 220 -12.55 1.47 0.77
N CYS A 221 -12.48 2.80 0.65
CA CYS A 221 -12.68 3.70 1.80
C CYS A 221 -14.03 3.46 2.48
N ALA A 222 -15.12 3.38 1.70
CA ALA A 222 -16.45 3.07 2.23
C ALA A 222 -16.55 1.65 2.85
N GLN A 223 -15.80 0.68 2.31
CA GLN A 223 -15.72 -0.67 2.87
C GLN A 223 -14.94 -0.69 4.19
N ILE A 224 -13.88 0.12 4.32
CA ILE A 224 -13.13 0.28 5.58
C ILE A 224 -14.06 0.87 6.65
N ASP A 225 -14.78 1.96 6.34
CA ASP A 225 -15.80 2.55 7.22
C ASP A 225 -16.82 1.51 7.71
N ALA A 226 -17.34 0.71 6.78
CA ALA A 226 -18.32 -0.34 7.07
C ALA A 226 -17.73 -1.45 7.93
N ALA A 227 -16.49 -1.88 7.67
CA ALA A 227 -15.81 -2.93 8.42
C ALA A 227 -15.48 -2.47 9.84
N VAL A 228 -14.93 -1.27 10.03
CA VAL A 228 -14.67 -0.69 11.35
C VAL A 228 -15.97 -0.58 12.15
N SER A 229 -17.05 -0.12 11.52
CA SER A 229 -18.38 -0.04 12.16
C SER A 229 -18.91 -1.42 12.59
N GLN A 230 -18.73 -2.46 11.78
CA GLN A 230 -19.11 -3.83 12.14
C GLN A 230 -18.30 -4.35 13.35
N PHE A 231 -16.98 -4.14 13.36
CA PHE A 231 -16.13 -4.54 14.49
C PHE A 231 -16.43 -3.74 15.76
N ARG A 232 -16.82 -2.46 15.64
CA ARG A 232 -17.33 -1.63 16.74
C ARG A 232 -18.63 -2.21 17.32
N ALA A 233 -19.52 -2.71 16.45
CA ALA A 233 -20.75 -3.41 16.84
C ALA A 233 -20.52 -4.84 17.40
N GLY A 234 -19.27 -5.30 17.49
CA GLY A 234 -18.92 -6.60 18.08
C GLY A 234 -18.76 -7.74 17.07
N ALA A 235 -18.71 -7.46 15.77
CA ALA A 235 -18.35 -8.47 14.78
C ALA A 235 -16.93 -9.00 15.04
N THR A 236 -16.75 -10.30 14.79
CA THR A 236 -15.45 -10.99 14.86
C THR A 236 -15.00 -11.53 13.51
N THR A 237 -15.87 -11.47 12.50
CA THR A 237 -15.64 -11.94 11.14
C THR A 237 -16.33 -11.01 10.16
N LEU A 238 -15.86 -11.00 8.91
CA LEU A 238 -16.50 -10.32 7.80
C LEU A 238 -17.06 -11.33 6.81
N ASN A 239 -17.98 -10.87 5.97
CA ASN A 239 -18.33 -11.63 4.77
C ASN A 239 -17.06 -11.80 3.91
N ARG A 240 -16.85 -13.02 3.38
CA ARG A 240 -15.73 -13.37 2.51
C ARG A 240 -15.50 -12.36 1.38
N THR A 241 -16.57 -11.92 0.68
CA THR A 241 -16.46 -10.95 -0.41
C THR A 241 -15.94 -9.60 0.08
N LEU A 242 -16.41 -9.12 1.22
CA LEU A 242 -15.93 -7.86 1.80
C LEU A 242 -14.47 -7.98 2.26
N ALA A 243 -14.11 -9.10 2.89
CA ALA A 243 -12.74 -9.34 3.34
C ALA A 243 -11.74 -9.41 2.19
N THR A 244 -12.07 -10.13 1.10
CA THR A 244 -11.17 -10.21 -0.07
C THR A 244 -11.09 -8.89 -0.82
N GLN A 245 -12.20 -8.14 -0.92
CA GLN A 245 -12.20 -6.80 -1.52
C GLN A 245 -11.38 -5.79 -0.72
N LEU A 246 -11.42 -5.85 0.62
CA LEU A 246 -10.57 -5.03 1.48
C LEU A 246 -9.10 -5.37 1.31
N LEU A 247 -8.73 -6.65 1.31
CA LEU A 247 -7.34 -7.08 1.14
C LEU A 247 -6.74 -6.54 -0.16
N VAL A 248 -7.42 -6.75 -1.30
CA VAL A 248 -6.93 -6.24 -2.60
C VAL A 248 -7.00 -4.71 -2.68
N GLY A 249 -8.03 -4.11 -2.06
CA GLY A 249 -8.22 -2.66 -2.05
C GLY A 249 -7.14 -1.90 -1.27
N LEU A 250 -6.55 -2.53 -0.25
CA LEU A 250 -5.47 -1.97 0.56
C LEU A 250 -4.11 -1.87 -0.17
N HIS A 251 -4.02 -2.32 -1.43
CA HIS A 251 -2.85 -2.04 -2.27
C HIS A 251 -2.82 -0.60 -2.80
N ASP A 252 -3.91 0.16 -2.67
CA ASP A 252 -3.88 1.60 -2.92
C ASP A 252 -3.43 2.35 -1.65
N ASP A 253 -2.37 3.14 -1.74
CA ASP A 253 -1.86 3.94 -0.62
C ASP A 253 -2.95 4.80 0.02
N GLY A 254 -3.87 5.36 -0.78
CA GLY A 254 -4.97 6.16 -0.27
C GLY A 254 -5.96 5.35 0.58
N ALA A 255 -6.13 4.06 0.28
CA ALA A 255 -6.94 3.17 1.11
C ALA A 255 -6.25 2.83 2.43
N VAL A 256 -4.92 2.70 2.43
CA VAL A 256 -4.13 2.50 3.66
C VAL A 256 -4.16 3.74 4.53
N GLU A 257 -4.01 4.94 3.95
CA GLU A 257 -4.16 6.22 4.64
C GLU A 257 -5.56 6.36 5.27
N ALA A 258 -6.61 5.96 4.54
CA ALA A 258 -7.97 5.89 5.10
C ALA A 258 -8.05 4.90 6.27
N GLY A 259 -7.41 3.74 6.18
CA GLY A 259 -7.28 2.79 7.30
C GLY A 259 -6.59 3.39 8.53
N MET A 260 -5.53 4.17 8.34
CA MET A 260 -4.83 4.88 9.42
C MET A 260 -5.69 5.98 10.04
N ALA A 261 -6.56 6.64 9.27
CA ALA A 261 -7.47 7.65 9.77
C ALA A 261 -8.45 7.10 10.84
N HIS A 262 -8.82 5.82 10.76
CA HIS A 262 -9.67 5.11 11.74
C HIS A 262 -8.94 4.66 13.01
N THR A 263 -8.15 5.55 13.58
CA THR A 263 -7.39 5.31 14.82
C THR A 263 -7.67 6.41 15.85
N ASP A 264 -8.94 6.76 16.03
CA ASP A 264 -9.40 7.47 17.21
C ASP A 264 -9.35 6.54 18.43
N ASP A 265 -9.17 7.10 19.62
CA ASP A 265 -8.85 6.31 20.82
C ASP A 265 -9.92 5.26 21.14
N ASP A 266 -11.20 5.56 20.87
CA ASP A 266 -12.33 4.63 21.01
C ASP A 266 -12.34 3.51 19.95
N ASP A 267 -11.69 3.73 18.80
CA ASP A 267 -11.65 2.78 17.68
C ASP A 267 -10.43 1.85 17.71
N LEU A 268 -9.36 2.19 18.44
CA LEU A 268 -8.12 1.41 18.48
C LEU A 268 -8.34 -0.09 18.76
N PRO A 269 -9.16 -0.51 19.76
CA PRO A 269 -9.40 -1.93 20.00
C PRO A 269 -10.12 -2.63 18.84
N HIS A 270 -10.99 -1.91 18.13
CA HIS A 270 -11.77 -2.44 17.01
C HIS A 270 -10.91 -2.54 15.74
N ALA A 271 -10.12 -1.51 15.45
CA ALA A 271 -9.16 -1.47 14.37
C ALA A 271 -8.09 -2.57 14.52
N ARG A 272 -7.55 -2.77 15.75
CA ARG A 272 -6.60 -3.88 16.03
C ARG A 272 -7.19 -5.21 15.62
N ARG A 273 -8.44 -5.50 16.00
CA ARG A 273 -9.12 -6.76 15.67
C ARG A 273 -9.39 -6.91 14.17
N LEU A 274 -9.76 -5.83 13.48
CA LEU A 274 -10.02 -5.83 12.04
C LEU A 274 -8.74 -6.15 11.25
N TRP A 275 -7.66 -5.41 11.50
CA TRP A 275 -6.40 -5.58 10.78
C TRP A 275 -5.75 -6.94 11.09
N ALA A 276 -5.80 -7.37 12.35
CA ALA A 276 -5.44 -8.72 12.76
C ALA A 276 -6.28 -9.80 12.07
N TYR A 277 -7.59 -9.57 11.92
CA TYR A 277 -8.47 -10.48 11.18
C TYR A 277 -8.04 -10.58 9.71
N LEU A 278 -7.85 -9.47 9.00
CA LEU A 278 -7.48 -9.48 7.58
C LEU A 278 -6.10 -10.14 7.36
N ALA A 279 -5.08 -9.77 8.15
CA ALA A 279 -3.74 -10.35 8.05
C ALA A 279 -3.75 -11.88 8.23
N ARG A 280 -4.56 -12.41 9.17
CA ARG A 280 -4.69 -13.87 9.40
C ARG A 280 -5.25 -14.67 8.24
N HIS A 281 -5.96 -14.04 7.32
CA HIS A 281 -6.55 -14.74 6.17
C HIS A 281 -5.60 -14.80 4.97
N CYS A 282 -4.45 -14.13 5.05
CA CYS A 282 -3.41 -14.13 4.04
C CYS A 282 -2.39 -15.24 4.32
N ALA A 283 -2.74 -16.47 3.94
CA ALA A 283 -1.85 -17.62 4.01
C ALA A 283 -1.14 -17.86 2.67
N ASP A 284 -0.11 -18.70 2.66
CA ASP A 284 0.59 -19.12 1.43
C ASP A 284 -0.40 -19.58 0.34
N PRO A 285 -0.23 -19.15 -0.92
CA PRO A 285 0.85 -18.32 -1.48
C PRO A 285 0.62 -16.79 -1.39
N PHE A 286 -0.42 -16.33 -0.70
CA PHE A 286 -0.86 -14.92 -0.65
C PHE A 286 -0.35 -14.17 0.59
N THR A 287 0.81 -14.53 1.14
CA THR A 287 1.35 -13.85 2.33
C THR A 287 1.70 -12.38 2.08
N GLN A 288 2.05 -12.03 0.85
CA GLN A 288 2.31 -10.65 0.42
C GLN A 288 1.07 -9.75 0.56
N GLU A 289 -0.12 -10.29 0.35
CA GLU A 289 -1.39 -9.57 0.50
C GLU A 289 -1.64 -9.11 1.95
N ALA A 290 -0.91 -9.67 2.92
CA ALA A 290 -1.00 -9.28 4.31
C ALA A 290 -0.30 -7.96 4.62
N VAL A 291 0.66 -7.52 3.79
CA VAL A 291 1.60 -6.42 4.12
C VAL A 291 0.88 -5.13 4.53
N PRO A 292 -0.13 -4.63 3.79
CA PRO A 292 -0.88 -3.44 4.21
C PRO A 292 -1.63 -3.65 5.53
N ALA A 293 -2.26 -4.81 5.72
CA ALA A 293 -3.01 -5.13 6.94
C ALA A 293 -2.10 -5.29 8.17
N LEU A 294 -0.92 -5.89 8.00
CA LEU A 294 0.12 -5.98 9.05
C LEU A 294 0.65 -4.60 9.42
N THR A 295 0.84 -3.73 8.43
CA THR A 295 1.28 -2.35 8.64
C THR A 295 0.24 -1.53 9.40
N LEU A 296 -1.04 -1.64 9.04
CA LEU A 296 -2.14 -1.01 9.77
C LEU A 296 -2.30 -1.56 11.19
N TYR A 297 -2.16 -2.88 11.38
CA TYR A 297 -2.13 -3.48 12.71
C TYR A 297 -0.97 -2.92 13.54
N ALA A 298 0.23 -2.82 12.95
CA ALA A 298 1.38 -2.27 13.63
C ALA A 298 1.17 -0.81 14.05
N PHE A 299 0.59 0.01 13.17
CA PHE A 299 0.26 1.39 13.47
C PHE A 299 -0.72 1.51 14.65
N VAL A 300 -1.78 0.70 14.65
CA VAL A 300 -2.78 0.68 15.73
C VAL A 300 -2.17 0.25 17.06
N THR A 301 -1.32 -0.78 17.04
CA THR A 301 -0.69 -1.28 18.27
C THR A 301 0.35 -0.30 18.81
N TRP A 302 1.08 0.40 17.94
CA TRP A 302 1.94 1.51 18.35
C TRP A 302 1.12 2.64 19.00
N ARG A 303 -0.04 2.99 18.43
CA ARG A 303 -0.99 3.95 19.03
C ARG A 303 -1.56 3.53 20.40
N GLN A 304 -1.53 2.23 20.70
CA GLN A 304 -1.93 1.66 22.00
C GLN A 304 -0.76 1.51 22.98
N ASP A 305 0.41 2.08 22.65
CA ASP A 305 1.66 1.92 23.40
C ASP A 305 2.16 0.45 23.48
N ASP A 306 1.68 -0.43 22.60
CA ASP A 306 2.11 -1.83 22.46
C ASP A 306 3.18 -1.94 21.36
N LEU A 307 4.38 -1.41 21.68
CA LEU A 307 5.53 -1.43 20.76
C LEU A 307 6.00 -2.83 20.38
N ILE A 308 5.71 -3.84 21.22
CA ILE A 308 6.13 -5.21 20.96
C ILE A 308 5.27 -5.81 19.85
N ALA A 309 3.94 -5.69 19.95
CA ALA A 309 3.05 -6.11 18.87
C ALA A 309 3.32 -5.34 17.57
N ALA A 310 3.56 -4.03 17.66
CA ALA A 310 3.88 -3.20 16.51
C ALA A 310 5.14 -3.70 15.77
N ARG A 311 6.24 -3.89 16.50
CA ARG A 311 7.52 -4.33 15.90
C ARG A 311 7.44 -5.76 15.36
N LEU A 312 6.68 -6.66 16.00
CA LEU A 312 6.48 -8.02 15.48
C LEU A 312 5.71 -8.02 14.16
N ALA A 313 4.67 -7.20 14.03
CA ALA A 313 3.89 -7.08 12.80
C ALA A 313 4.69 -6.37 11.69
N LEU A 314 5.43 -5.30 12.00
CA LEU A 314 6.32 -4.63 11.03
C LEU A 314 7.41 -5.56 10.52
N ARG A 315 7.99 -6.39 11.40
CA ARG A 315 8.97 -7.39 10.97
C ARG A 315 8.35 -8.32 9.94
N ASP A 316 7.16 -8.86 10.21
CA ASP A 316 6.50 -9.78 9.29
C ASP A 316 6.13 -9.09 7.96
N ALA A 317 5.68 -7.84 8.01
CA ALA A 317 5.44 -7.02 6.82
C ALA A 317 6.72 -6.80 6.00
N LEU A 318 7.82 -6.37 6.63
CA LEU A 318 9.11 -6.10 5.98
C LEU A 318 9.86 -7.36 5.55
N THR A 319 9.53 -8.53 6.12
CA THR A 319 10.04 -9.81 5.64
C THR A 319 9.35 -10.21 4.34
N ALA A 320 8.05 -9.93 4.23
CA ALA A 320 7.30 -10.16 3.01
C ALA A 320 7.70 -9.14 1.94
N ASP A 321 7.68 -7.85 2.25
CA ASP A 321 8.06 -6.76 1.36
C ASP A 321 9.03 -5.78 2.06
N PRO A 322 10.35 -5.92 1.82
CA PRO A 322 11.36 -5.05 2.41
C PRO A 322 11.30 -3.59 1.94
N GLU A 323 10.64 -3.31 0.83
CA GLU A 323 10.56 -1.98 0.20
C GLU A 323 9.22 -1.27 0.46
N TYR A 324 8.34 -1.85 1.30
CA TYR A 324 7.06 -1.22 1.62
C TYR A 324 7.24 0.05 2.47
N ASP A 325 7.24 1.19 1.79
CA ASP A 325 7.61 2.52 2.33
C ASP A 325 6.92 2.86 3.66
N LEU A 326 5.62 2.61 3.78
CA LEU A 326 4.89 2.92 5.01
C LEU A 326 5.33 2.05 6.20
N ALA A 327 5.63 0.76 5.98
CA ALA A 327 6.14 -0.11 7.05
C ALA A 327 7.53 0.34 7.48
N VAL A 328 8.39 0.75 6.54
CA VAL A 328 9.70 1.33 6.84
C VAL A 328 9.55 2.62 7.66
N GLY A 329 8.68 3.53 7.23
CA GLY A 329 8.42 4.79 7.91
C GLY A 329 7.92 4.60 9.34
N ILE A 330 6.94 3.72 9.55
CA ILE A 330 6.44 3.39 10.89
C ILE A 330 7.55 2.72 11.73
N HIS A 331 8.34 1.82 11.15
CA HIS A 331 9.43 1.15 11.86
C HIS A 331 10.45 2.16 12.40
N LEU A 332 10.90 3.09 11.56
CA LEU A 332 11.80 4.17 11.96
C LEU A 332 11.18 5.08 13.02
N GLY A 333 9.92 5.48 12.84
CA GLY A 333 9.19 6.26 13.85
C GLY A 333 9.13 5.59 15.22
N THR A 334 9.00 4.25 15.28
CA THR A 334 9.03 3.49 16.56
C THR A 334 10.42 3.41 17.21
N ILE A 335 11.49 3.66 16.45
CA ILE A 335 12.88 3.67 16.92
C ILE A 335 13.23 5.08 17.42
N ASP A 336 12.85 6.09 16.65
CA ASP A 336 13.15 7.50 16.93
C ASP A 336 12.25 8.11 18.01
N GLY A 337 11.18 7.39 18.40
CA GLY A 337 10.27 7.81 19.47
C GLY A 337 9.34 8.94 19.05
N GLU A 338 8.96 8.97 17.77
CA GLU A 338 8.00 9.93 17.23
C GLU A 338 6.59 9.72 17.80
N ASP A 339 5.73 10.74 17.74
CA ASP A 339 4.33 10.58 18.15
C ASP A 339 3.50 9.97 16.99
N PRO A 340 2.92 8.77 17.14
CA PRO A 340 2.08 8.17 16.10
C PRO A 340 0.83 8.99 15.75
N ARG A 341 0.46 10.01 16.54
CA ARG A 341 -0.62 10.96 16.21
C ARG A 341 -0.26 11.88 15.04
N ASP A 342 1.03 12.16 14.82
CA ASP A 342 1.48 13.00 13.71
C ASP A 342 1.29 12.26 12.38
N PHE A 343 1.67 10.98 12.33
CA PHE A 343 1.41 10.08 11.20
C PHE A 343 -0.08 9.99 10.86
N ARG A 344 -0.95 9.88 11.87
CA ARG A 344 -2.41 9.87 11.65
C ARG A 344 -2.89 11.18 11.03
N THR A 345 -2.37 12.31 11.52
CA THR A 345 -2.79 13.63 11.04
C THR A 345 -2.42 13.81 9.57
N ALA A 346 -1.18 13.46 9.21
CA ALA A 346 -0.73 13.44 7.82
C ALA A 346 -1.58 12.50 6.94
N ALA A 347 -1.87 11.28 7.41
CA ALA A 347 -2.71 10.32 6.68
C ALA A 347 -4.13 10.86 6.44
N ARG A 348 -4.73 11.56 7.41
CA ARG A 348 -6.05 12.20 7.24
C ARG A 348 -6.01 13.31 6.19
N GLU A 349 -5.02 14.18 6.25
CA GLU A 349 -4.86 15.27 5.27
C GLU A 349 -4.64 14.74 3.85
N ASN A 350 -3.81 13.72 3.68
CA ASN A 350 -3.58 13.06 2.39
C ASN A 350 -4.84 12.36 1.87
N CYS A 351 -5.56 11.64 2.74
CA CYS A 351 -6.81 10.97 2.39
C CYS A 351 -7.87 11.99 1.93
N ASP A 352 -8.05 13.09 2.66
CA ASP A 352 -8.98 14.16 2.30
C ASP A 352 -8.59 14.80 0.95
N HIS A 353 -7.30 15.03 0.72
CA HIS A 353 -6.79 15.57 -0.54
C HIS A 353 -7.04 14.62 -1.73
N ARG A 354 -6.71 13.33 -1.59
CA ARG A 354 -6.95 12.31 -2.62
C ARG A 354 -8.44 12.16 -2.92
N MET A 355 -9.28 12.14 -1.89
CA MET A 355 -10.73 12.02 -2.07
C MET A 355 -11.31 13.26 -2.78
N ALA A 356 -10.84 14.46 -2.46
CA ALA A 356 -11.22 15.67 -3.17
C ALA A 356 -10.79 15.62 -4.64
N HIS A 357 -9.59 15.11 -4.93
CA HIS A 357 -9.12 14.90 -6.29
C HIS A 357 -9.99 13.89 -7.06
N VAL A 358 -10.34 12.75 -6.45
CA VAL A 358 -11.24 11.76 -7.05
C VAL A 358 -12.64 12.33 -7.33
N GLN A 359 -13.20 13.08 -6.38
CA GLN A 359 -14.50 13.74 -6.57
C GLN A 359 -14.45 14.75 -7.72
N HIS A 360 -13.36 15.51 -7.81
CA HIS A 360 -13.15 16.44 -8.91
C HIS A 360 -12.98 15.72 -10.24
N ALA A 361 -12.21 14.62 -10.29
CA ALA A 361 -12.06 13.76 -11.46
C ALA A 361 -13.41 13.23 -11.96
N VAL A 362 -14.27 12.75 -11.06
CA VAL A 362 -15.62 12.28 -11.38
C VAL A 362 -16.49 13.42 -11.93
N GLN A 363 -16.39 14.61 -11.34
CA GLN A 363 -17.12 15.79 -11.81
C GLN A 363 -16.68 16.19 -13.22
N VAL A 364 -15.38 16.26 -13.47
CA VAL A 364 -14.78 16.55 -14.78
C VAL A 364 -15.21 15.50 -15.81
N ALA A 365 -15.09 14.21 -15.47
CA ALA A 365 -15.44 13.12 -16.36
C ALA A 365 -16.93 13.08 -16.73
N SER A 366 -17.81 13.63 -15.89
CA SER A 366 -19.25 13.72 -16.19
C SER A 366 -19.56 14.55 -17.45
N GLU A 367 -18.63 15.40 -17.89
CA GLU A 367 -18.79 16.18 -19.13
C GLU A 367 -18.73 15.33 -20.39
N TYR A 368 -18.09 14.16 -20.35
CA TYR A 368 -17.78 13.38 -21.55
C TYR A 368 -17.98 11.87 -21.39
N ARG A 369 -18.35 11.38 -20.21
CA ARG A 369 -18.64 9.96 -19.98
C ARG A 369 -19.83 9.47 -20.81
N PRO A 370 -19.74 8.27 -21.43
CA PRO A 370 -20.82 7.72 -22.24
C PRO A 370 -22.17 7.70 -21.50
N VAL A 371 -23.24 8.08 -22.20
CA VAL A 371 -24.59 7.97 -21.67
C VAL A 371 -24.99 6.50 -21.49
N THR A 372 -25.71 6.21 -20.42
CA THR A 372 -26.16 4.85 -20.06
C THR A 372 -27.68 4.71 -20.06
N ASP A 373 -28.41 5.77 -20.41
CA ASP A 373 -29.86 5.80 -20.46
C ASP A 373 -30.41 5.33 -21.84
N SER A 374 -31.71 5.55 -22.09
CA SER A 374 -32.35 5.17 -23.35
C SER A 374 -31.80 5.87 -24.58
N THR A 375 -31.02 6.96 -24.44
CA THR A 375 -30.36 7.62 -25.57
C THR A 375 -29.17 6.81 -26.10
N ALA A 376 -28.59 5.94 -25.28
CA ALA A 376 -27.47 5.08 -25.68
C ALA A 376 -27.84 4.15 -26.84
N GLU A 377 -29.07 3.63 -26.88
CA GLU A 377 -29.51 2.77 -27.98
C GLU A 377 -29.53 3.52 -29.31
N ARG A 378 -30.06 4.76 -29.31
CA ARG A 378 -30.12 5.58 -30.54
C ARG A 378 -28.73 5.96 -31.04
N HIS A 379 -27.80 6.30 -30.14
CA HIS A 379 -26.42 6.55 -30.52
C HIS A 379 -25.74 5.31 -31.10
N ARG A 380 -26.01 4.12 -30.54
CA ARG A 380 -25.52 2.86 -31.09
C ARG A 380 -26.04 2.60 -32.49
N GLU A 381 -27.35 2.68 -32.70
CA GLU A 381 -27.99 2.50 -34.00
C GLU A 381 -27.44 3.47 -35.06
N ALA A 382 -27.25 4.74 -34.69
CA ALA A 382 -26.68 5.75 -35.58
C ALA A 382 -25.21 5.47 -35.92
N LEU A 383 -24.41 5.03 -34.95
CA LEU A 383 -23.01 4.64 -35.17
C LEU A 383 -22.88 3.39 -36.04
N ASP A 384 -23.74 2.39 -35.84
CA ASP A 384 -23.80 1.19 -36.68
C ASP A 384 -24.13 1.57 -38.14
N ALA A 385 -25.19 2.35 -38.35
CA ALA A 385 -25.60 2.79 -39.68
C ALA A 385 -24.53 3.66 -40.38
N ALA A 386 -23.87 4.55 -39.62
CA ALA A 386 -22.81 5.38 -40.17
C ALA A 386 -21.55 4.58 -40.51
N THR A 387 -21.23 3.52 -39.75
CA THR A 387 -20.09 2.63 -40.02
C THR A 387 -20.28 1.91 -41.35
N GLU A 388 -21.47 1.36 -41.62
CA GLU A 388 -21.78 0.72 -42.90
C GLU A 388 -21.65 1.68 -44.09
N TYR A 389 -22.04 2.95 -43.90
CA TYR A 389 -21.93 3.99 -44.93
C TYR A 389 -20.48 4.42 -45.19
N ASP A 390 -19.68 4.55 -44.14
CA ASP A 390 -18.28 4.97 -44.23
C ASP A 390 -17.41 3.90 -44.91
N ASP A 391 -17.62 2.62 -44.58
CA ASP A 391 -16.96 1.49 -45.25
C ASP A 391 -17.18 1.49 -46.78
N ALA A 392 -18.36 1.89 -47.23
CA ALA A 392 -18.66 2.00 -48.65
C ALA A 392 -17.91 3.16 -49.35
N GLN A 393 -17.79 4.31 -48.67
CA GLN A 393 -17.12 5.53 -49.17
C GLN A 393 -15.59 5.42 -49.13
N ALA A 394 -15.03 4.77 -48.12
CA ALA A 394 -13.60 4.64 -47.88
C ALA A 394 -12.86 3.76 -48.92
N SER A 395 -13.60 3.09 -49.81
CA SER A 395 -13.06 2.21 -50.86
C SER A 395 -12.27 2.93 -51.97
N THR A 396 -12.36 4.26 -52.07
CA THR A 396 -11.63 5.06 -53.08
C THR A 396 -10.94 6.27 -52.47
N TYR A 397 -9.78 6.66 -53.04
CA TYR A 397 -9.05 7.87 -52.61
C TYR A 397 -9.90 9.15 -52.70
N ARG A 398 -10.69 9.29 -53.79
CA ARG A 398 -11.61 10.43 -53.94
C ARG A 398 -12.72 10.41 -52.88
N GLY A 399 -13.26 9.24 -52.55
CA GLY A 399 -14.25 9.07 -51.49
C GLY A 399 -13.71 9.44 -50.11
N GLN A 400 -12.51 8.97 -49.77
CA GLN A 400 -11.81 9.34 -48.52
C GLN A 400 -11.62 10.86 -48.41
N LEU A 401 -11.18 11.51 -49.49
CA LEU A 401 -10.93 12.95 -49.48
C LEU A 401 -12.24 13.75 -49.34
N LEU A 402 -13.32 13.33 -50.00
CA LEU A 402 -14.65 13.92 -49.83
C LEU A 402 -15.19 13.72 -48.41
N ALA A 403 -14.96 12.55 -47.79
CA ALA A 403 -15.37 12.27 -46.42
C ALA A 403 -14.62 13.15 -45.40
N ARG A 404 -13.31 13.36 -45.57
CA ARG A 404 -12.49 14.23 -44.71
C ARG A 404 -13.02 15.67 -44.72
N TYR A 405 -13.13 16.29 -45.91
CA TYR A 405 -13.63 17.66 -46.02
C TYR A 405 -15.09 17.80 -45.62
N GLY A 406 -15.93 16.82 -45.98
CA GLY A 406 -17.33 16.79 -45.56
C GLY A 406 -17.48 16.74 -44.05
N THR A 407 -16.61 16.01 -43.34
CA THR A 407 -16.61 15.97 -41.87
C THR A 407 -16.26 17.34 -41.29
N ILE A 408 -15.25 18.03 -41.82
CA ILE A 408 -14.90 19.39 -41.37
C ILE A 408 -16.04 20.38 -41.60
N ASP A 409 -16.72 20.31 -42.74
CA ASP A 409 -17.87 21.18 -43.02
C ASP A 409 -19.02 20.92 -42.02
N ILE A 410 -19.28 19.65 -41.70
CA ILE A 410 -20.27 19.24 -40.70
C ILE A 410 -19.89 19.74 -39.30
N ILE A 411 -18.61 19.62 -38.91
CA ILE A 411 -18.10 20.15 -37.63
C ILE A 411 -18.32 21.66 -37.56
N GLY A 412 -18.01 22.40 -38.64
CA GLY A 412 -18.23 23.84 -38.71
C GLY A 412 -19.70 24.22 -38.52
N GLY A 413 -20.62 23.47 -39.16
CA GLY A 413 -22.06 23.63 -38.95
C GLY A 413 -22.49 23.33 -37.51
N ALA A 414 -22.03 22.23 -36.94
CA ALA A 414 -22.34 21.85 -35.55
C ALA A 414 -21.82 22.90 -34.55
N LEU A 415 -20.60 23.41 -34.71
CA LEU A 415 -20.06 24.47 -33.87
C LEU A 415 -20.89 25.75 -33.95
N ALA A 416 -21.37 26.12 -35.14
CA ALA A 416 -22.27 27.26 -35.31
C ALA A 416 -23.59 27.07 -34.54
N ASP A 417 -24.13 25.85 -34.52
CA ASP A 417 -25.33 25.53 -33.74
C ASP A 417 -25.06 25.62 -32.22
N PHE A 418 -23.93 25.07 -31.74
CA PHE A 418 -23.55 25.10 -30.32
C PHE A 418 -23.27 26.52 -29.81
N ARG A 419 -22.81 27.44 -30.67
CA ARG A 419 -22.66 28.86 -30.32
C ARG A 419 -23.99 29.57 -30.01
N ASN A 420 -25.10 29.11 -30.59
CA ASN A 420 -26.40 29.78 -30.50
C ASN A 420 -27.27 29.31 -29.30
N GLY A 421 -26.74 28.45 -28.44
CA GLY A 421 -27.45 27.83 -27.31
C GLY A 421 -27.37 26.30 -27.39
N PRO A 422 -27.87 25.55 -26.39
CA PRO A 422 -27.69 24.10 -26.34
C PRO A 422 -28.44 23.42 -27.49
N PRO A 423 -27.76 22.99 -28.56
CA PRO A 423 -28.43 22.41 -29.71
C PRO A 423 -28.56 20.90 -29.48
N GLN A 424 -29.64 20.31 -29.99
CA GLN A 424 -29.71 18.86 -30.15
C GLN A 424 -29.11 18.54 -31.52
N LEU A 425 -27.85 18.11 -31.54
CA LEU A 425 -27.25 17.56 -32.75
C LEU A 425 -28.00 16.27 -33.10
N MET A 426 -28.31 16.06 -34.38
CA MET A 426 -28.94 14.82 -34.83
C MET A 426 -27.98 13.64 -34.63
N ASP A 427 -28.51 12.49 -34.19
CA ASP A 427 -27.72 11.30 -33.87
C ASP A 427 -26.88 10.83 -35.08
N GLU A 428 -27.41 10.95 -36.30
CA GLU A 428 -26.70 10.60 -37.54
C GLU A 428 -25.56 11.56 -37.85
N ILE A 429 -25.72 12.86 -37.54
CA ILE A 429 -24.68 13.86 -37.72
C ILE A 429 -23.57 13.62 -36.71
N ALA A 430 -23.92 13.35 -35.45
CA ALA A 430 -22.97 12.98 -34.41
C ALA A 430 -22.15 11.76 -34.82
N ALA A 431 -22.80 10.68 -35.26
CA ALA A 431 -22.14 9.45 -35.70
C ALA A 431 -21.15 9.69 -36.86
N ARG A 432 -21.53 10.52 -37.84
CA ARG A 432 -20.64 10.89 -38.96
C ARG A 432 -19.42 11.69 -38.51
N ILE A 433 -19.56 12.62 -37.56
CA ILE A 433 -18.42 13.34 -36.99
C ILE A 433 -17.50 12.37 -36.24
N ILE A 434 -18.06 11.51 -35.40
CA ILE A 434 -17.30 10.53 -34.59
C ILE A 434 -16.45 9.62 -35.49
N LEU A 435 -17.01 9.09 -36.58
CA LEU A 435 -16.29 8.24 -37.53
C LEU A 435 -15.27 9.05 -38.35
N GLY A 436 -15.64 10.23 -38.84
CA GLY A 436 -14.74 11.05 -39.64
C GLY A 436 -13.49 11.53 -38.86
N LEU A 437 -13.62 11.73 -37.55
CA LEU A 437 -12.50 12.08 -36.66
C LEU A 437 -11.56 10.92 -36.35
N GLN A 438 -11.87 9.69 -36.77
CA GLN A 438 -10.90 8.58 -36.72
C GLN A 438 -9.78 8.79 -37.74
N ASP A 439 -10.01 9.56 -38.81
CA ASP A 439 -8.97 9.96 -39.75
C ASP A 439 -8.04 11.03 -39.12
N PRO A 440 -6.72 10.79 -39.05
CA PRO A 440 -5.79 11.72 -38.42
C PRO A 440 -5.73 13.10 -39.08
N GLU A 441 -5.92 13.21 -40.40
CA GLU A 441 -5.89 14.52 -41.07
C GLU A 441 -7.13 15.34 -40.73
N THR A 442 -8.32 14.71 -40.72
CA THR A 442 -9.56 15.36 -40.27
C THR A 442 -9.46 15.80 -38.81
N ARG A 443 -8.95 14.93 -37.93
CA ARG A 443 -8.74 15.26 -36.51
C ARG A 443 -7.76 16.42 -36.34
N ASP A 444 -6.63 16.39 -37.04
CA ASP A 444 -5.61 17.43 -36.90
C ASP A 444 -6.11 18.79 -37.45
N ALA A 445 -6.94 18.78 -38.50
CA ALA A 445 -7.66 19.96 -38.94
C ALA A 445 -8.63 20.48 -37.85
N ALA A 446 -9.38 19.59 -37.18
CA ALA A 446 -10.25 19.97 -36.07
C ALA A 446 -9.49 20.53 -34.84
N LEU A 447 -8.24 20.12 -34.59
CA LEU A 447 -7.39 20.71 -33.54
C LEU A 447 -6.99 22.16 -33.84
N SER A 448 -7.06 22.58 -35.10
CA SER A 448 -6.64 23.90 -35.55
C SER A 448 -7.73 24.97 -35.43
N THR A 449 -8.99 24.57 -35.17
CA THR A 449 -10.16 25.45 -35.15
C THR A 449 -10.26 26.32 -33.88
N GLY A 450 -11.13 27.31 -33.97
CA GLY A 450 -11.58 28.12 -32.82
C GLY A 450 -10.68 29.30 -32.50
N ASP A 451 -11.27 30.49 -32.56
CA ASP A 451 -10.75 31.63 -31.81
C ASP A 451 -10.98 31.40 -30.31
N GLU A 452 -10.28 32.13 -29.43
CA GLU A 452 -10.40 31.97 -27.98
C GLU A 452 -11.85 32.09 -27.47
N ASN A 453 -12.68 32.87 -28.17
CA ASN A 453 -14.11 33.06 -27.87
C ASN A 453 -14.97 31.82 -28.16
N ASP A 454 -14.51 30.89 -29.01
CA ASP A 454 -15.27 29.71 -29.45
C ASP A 454 -15.02 28.48 -28.57
N LEU A 455 -13.98 28.50 -27.74
CA LEU A 455 -13.57 27.36 -26.90
C LEU A 455 -14.71 26.77 -26.04
N PRO A 456 -15.63 27.55 -25.45
CA PRO A 456 -16.75 26.97 -24.70
C PRO A 456 -17.69 26.12 -25.57
N ALA A 457 -17.98 26.54 -26.80
CA ALA A 457 -18.82 25.80 -27.72
C ALA A 457 -18.10 24.53 -28.23
N GLU A 458 -16.79 24.62 -28.48
CA GLU A 458 -15.97 23.46 -28.84
C GLU A 458 -15.95 22.40 -27.72
N ARG A 459 -15.73 22.82 -26.46
CA ARG A 459 -15.77 21.93 -25.28
C ARG A 459 -17.11 21.21 -25.19
N GLN A 460 -18.22 21.92 -25.41
CA GLN A 460 -19.56 21.33 -25.39
C GLN A 460 -19.78 20.31 -26.51
N LEU A 461 -19.32 20.62 -27.73
CA LEU A 461 -19.42 19.70 -28.88
C LEU A 461 -18.61 18.43 -28.62
N TRP A 462 -17.34 18.56 -28.25
CA TRP A 462 -16.47 17.41 -28.03
C TRP A 462 -16.93 16.55 -26.85
N GLY A 463 -17.38 17.19 -25.76
CA GLY A 463 -18.01 16.49 -24.64
C GLY A 463 -19.26 15.74 -25.09
N TYR A 464 -20.18 16.39 -25.82
CA TYR A 464 -21.39 15.74 -26.33
C TYR A 464 -21.07 14.52 -27.21
N LEU A 465 -20.17 14.65 -28.17
CA LEU A 465 -19.80 13.56 -29.07
C LEU A 465 -19.09 12.41 -28.34
N ALA A 466 -18.23 12.72 -27.36
CA ALA A 466 -17.60 11.70 -26.53
C ALA A 466 -18.65 10.91 -25.72
N ARG A 467 -19.68 11.58 -25.20
CA ARG A 467 -20.80 10.91 -24.51
C ARG A 467 -21.61 9.99 -25.44
N SER A 468 -21.63 10.26 -26.73
CA SER A 468 -22.31 9.41 -27.73
C SER A 468 -21.52 8.15 -28.09
N CYS A 469 -20.24 8.03 -27.70
CA CYS A 469 -19.42 6.83 -27.90
C CYS A 469 -19.76 5.75 -26.86
N VAL A 470 -20.89 5.08 -27.07
CA VAL A 470 -21.45 4.06 -26.17
C VAL A 470 -21.04 2.64 -26.58
N PRO A 471 -20.99 1.65 -25.67
CA PRO A 471 -20.64 0.27 -26.02
C PRO A 471 -21.54 -0.30 -27.14
N PRO A 472 -20.99 -1.03 -28.12
CA PRO A 472 -19.58 -1.47 -28.26
C PRO A 472 -18.61 -0.44 -28.87
N HIS A 473 -19.06 0.77 -29.21
CA HIS A 473 -18.31 1.80 -29.94
C HIS A 473 -17.46 2.73 -29.06
N THR A 474 -17.12 2.32 -27.84
CA THR A 474 -16.28 3.11 -26.92
C THR A 474 -14.86 3.31 -27.46
N ASP A 475 -14.41 2.42 -28.34
CA ASP A 475 -13.13 2.48 -29.06
C ASP A 475 -12.97 3.75 -29.91
N LYS A 476 -14.07 4.42 -30.27
CA LYS A 476 -14.08 5.63 -31.11
C LYS A 476 -13.91 6.93 -30.34
N ALA A 477 -13.91 6.90 -29.00
CA ALA A 477 -13.82 8.09 -28.16
C ALA A 477 -12.44 8.80 -28.11
N PRO A 478 -11.26 8.15 -28.27
CA PRO A 478 -9.96 8.80 -28.06
C PRO A 478 -9.73 10.10 -28.84
N PRO A 479 -10.10 10.24 -30.13
CA PRO A 479 -9.99 11.51 -30.84
C PRO A 479 -10.81 12.65 -30.22
N LEU A 480 -12.01 12.35 -29.72
CA LEU A 480 -12.92 13.31 -29.11
C LEU A 480 -12.40 13.75 -27.74
N LEU A 481 -11.90 12.80 -26.95
CA LEU A 481 -11.27 13.08 -25.66
C LEU A 481 -9.99 13.91 -25.84
N ALA A 482 -9.20 13.66 -26.89
CA ALA A 482 -8.04 14.48 -27.20
C ALA A 482 -8.41 15.90 -27.64
N LEU A 483 -9.46 16.07 -28.45
CA LEU A 483 -9.98 17.39 -28.81
C LEU A 483 -10.54 18.14 -27.59
N LEU A 484 -11.29 17.45 -26.74
CA LEU A 484 -11.82 18.00 -25.50
C LEU A 484 -10.70 18.46 -24.57
N GLY A 485 -9.70 17.59 -24.35
CA GLY A 485 -8.56 17.91 -23.50
C GLY A 485 -7.72 19.07 -24.06
N TRP A 486 -7.57 19.14 -25.39
CA TRP A 486 -6.91 20.25 -26.06
C TRP A 486 -7.63 21.59 -25.83
N VAL A 487 -8.95 21.61 -25.97
CA VAL A 487 -9.76 22.82 -25.71
C VAL A 487 -9.68 23.22 -24.24
N ALA A 488 -9.78 22.27 -23.31
CA ALA A 488 -9.62 22.54 -21.88
C ALA A 488 -8.24 23.11 -21.56
N TRP A 489 -7.18 22.59 -22.15
CA TRP A 489 -5.82 23.12 -21.96
C TRP A 489 -5.71 24.56 -22.47
N ARG A 490 -6.29 24.88 -23.64
CA ARG A 490 -6.37 26.25 -24.16
C ARG A 490 -7.21 27.19 -23.29
N GLN A 491 -8.11 26.66 -22.46
CA GLN A 491 -8.87 27.42 -21.44
C GLN A 491 -8.11 27.58 -20.11
N ASN A 492 -6.85 27.12 -20.02
CA ASN A 492 -6.07 27.01 -18.79
C ASN A 492 -6.65 26.04 -17.74
N ASP A 493 -7.46 25.08 -18.18
CA ASP A 493 -7.99 23.99 -17.36
C ASP A 493 -7.15 22.72 -17.61
N THR A 494 -5.96 22.70 -17.02
CA THR A 494 -5.01 21.57 -17.15
C THR A 494 -5.49 20.31 -16.47
N VAL A 495 -6.40 20.43 -15.50
CA VAL A 495 -6.98 19.29 -14.78
C VAL A 495 -7.94 18.54 -15.69
N THR A 496 -8.92 19.22 -16.29
CA THR A 496 -9.80 18.59 -17.28
C THR A 496 -9.02 18.03 -18.46
N ALA A 497 -8.01 18.77 -18.94
CA ALA A 497 -7.17 18.30 -20.02
C ALA A 497 -6.46 16.98 -19.68
N SER A 498 -5.82 16.92 -18.51
CA SER A 498 -5.10 15.73 -18.07
C SER A 498 -6.01 14.52 -17.88
N HIS A 499 -7.22 14.72 -17.35
CA HIS A 499 -8.22 13.67 -17.23
C HIS A 499 -8.68 13.14 -18.59
N ALA A 500 -9.08 14.03 -19.51
CA ALA A 500 -9.53 13.62 -20.83
C ALA A 500 -8.45 12.86 -21.62
N PHE A 501 -7.19 13.31 -21.56
CA PHE A 501 -6.09 12.58 -22.19
C PHE A 501 -5.78 11.23 -21.53
N SER A 502 -5.90 11.14 -20.20
CA SER A 502 -5.69 9.89 -19.47
C SER A 502 -6.78 8.88 -19.81
N ASP A 503 -8.04 9.32 -19.86
CA ASP A 503 -9.17 8.48 -20.27
C ASP A 503 -9.05 8.03 -21.73
N ALA A 504 -8.49 8.88 -22.61
CA ALA A 504 -8.17 8.48 -23.98
C ALA A 504 -7.13 7.34 -24.04
N LEU A 505 -6.11 7.40 -23.17
CA LEU A 505 -5.07 6.37 -23.05
C LEU A 505 -5.57 5.09 -22.35
N ASP A 506 -6.56 5.21 -21.46
CA ASP A 506 -7.23 4.06 -20.87
C ASP A 506 -8.02 3.25 -21.93
N ILE A 507 -8.51 3.92 -22.99
CA ILE A 507 -9.19 3.28 -24.12
C ILE A 507 -8.20 2.77 -25.17
N ASP A 508 -7.23 3.60 -25.57
CA ASP A 508 -6.14 3.25 -26.49
C ASP A 508 -4.79 3.67 -25.90
N PRO A 509 -4.05 2.74 -25.26
CA PRO A 509 -2.73 3.01 -24.67
C PRO A 509 -1.68 3.49 -25.67
N HIS A 510 -1.93 3.31 -26.97
CA HIS A 510 -1.06 3.72 -28.06
C HIS A 510 -1.49 5.04 -28.72
N TYR A 511 -2.52 5.73 -28.20
CA TYR A 511 -3.01 6.99 -28.76
C TYR A 511 -1.99 8.13 -28.62
N ARG A 512 -1.14 8.28 -29.63
CA ARG A 512 0.06 9.14 -29.61
C ARG A 512 -0.22 10.59 -29.26
N LEU A 513 -1.33 11.15 -29.76
CA LEU A 513 -1.68 12.55 -29.52
C LEU A 513 -1.89 12.84 -28.03
N ALA A 514 -2.70 12.01 -27.35
CA ALA A 514 -2.95 12.17 -25.92
C ALA A 514 -1.65 12.04 -25.11
N LYS A 515 -0.77 11.10 -25.46
CA LYS A 515 0.54 10.95 -24.82
C LYS A 515 1.41 12.21 -24.97
N HIS A 516 1.48 12.78 -26.17
CA HIS A 516 2.26 14.00 -26.41
C HIS A 516 1.67 15.24 -25.71
N MET A 517 0.33 15.34 -25.65
CA MET A 517 -0.33 16.44 -24.95
C MET A 517 -0.13 16.37 -23.44
N LEU A 518 -0.23 15.18 -22.84
CA LEU A 518 0.07 14.99 -21.41
C LEU A 518 1.52 15.34 -21.09
N GLU A 519 2.47 14.95 -21.93
CA GLU A 519 3.86 15.34 -21.77
C GLU A 519 4.02 16.86 -21.86
N GLY A 520 3.35 17.50 -22.83
CA GLY A 520 3.35 18.95 -22.98
C GLY A 520 2.83 19.68 -21.74
N ILE A 521 1.76 19.18 -21.09
CA ILE A 521 1.27 19.71 -19.81
C ILE A 521 2.32 19.54 -18.70
N ARG A 522 2.92 18.35 -18.59
CA ARG A 522 3.94 18.04 -17.57
C ARG A 522 5.20 18.90 -17.71
N THR A 523 5.59 19.22 -18.94
CA THR A 523 6.74 20.08 -19.24
C THR A 523 6.39 21.56 -19.32
N GLU A 524 5.17 21.95 -18.89
CA GLU A 524 4.68 23.34 -18.89
C GLU A 524 4.83 24.04 -20.25
N CYS A 525 4.62 23.31 -21.34
CA CYS A 525 4.67 23.88 -22.69
C CYS A 525 3.50 24.85 -22.92
N ASP A 526 3.77 25.93 -23.68
CA ASP A 526 2.73 26.85 -24.12
C ASP A 526 1.83 26.19 -25.19
N PRO A 527 0.50 26.11 -24.98
CA PRO A 527 -0.45 25.63 -26.00
C PRO A 527 -0.31 26.35 -27.34
N ALA A 528 0.11 27.62 -27.38
CA ALA A 528 0.29 28.36 -28.62
C ALA A 528 1.29 27.69 -29.59
N ALA A 529 2.31 26.99 -29.07
CA ALA A 529 3.27 26.26 -29.88
C ALA A 529 2.62 25.08 -30.61
N PHE A 530 1.79 24.30 -29.92
CA PHE A 530 1.01 23.21 -30.52
C PHE A 530 -0.02 23.73 -31.52
N LEU A 531 -0.71 24.83 -31.19
CA LEU A 531 -1.70 25.45 -32.09
C LEU A 531 -1.08 25.90 -33.41
N ALA A 532 0.14 26.45 -33.37
CA ALA A 532 0.88 26.83 -34.58
C ALA A 532 1.17 25.62 -35.49
N ILE A 533 1.52 24.47 -34.90
CA ILE A 533 1.75 23.22 -35.63
C ILE A 533 0.45 22.74 -36.29
N PHE A 534 -0.67 22.72 -35.56
CA PHE A 534 -1.96 22.31 -36.11
C PHE A 534 -2.46 23.23 -37.22
N ARG A 535 -2.29 24.55 -37.08
CA ARG A 535 -2.65 25.53 -38.13
C ARG A 535 -1.78 25.41 -39.38
N GLU A 536 -0.53 24.97 -39.26
CA GLU A 536 0.31 24.66 -40.43
C GLU A 536 -0.12 23.35 -41.11
N ALA A 537 -0.52 22.34 -40.33
CA ALA A 537 -1.09 21.11 -40.87
C ALA A 537 -2.42 21.37 -41.60
N ASP A 538 -3.31 22.16 -41.00
CA ASP A 538 -4.60 22.53 -41.58
C ASP A 538 -4.44 23.33 -42.88
N ARG A 539 -3.51 24.30 -42.95
CA ARG A 539 -3.23 25.02 -44.21
C ARG A 539 -2.80 24.08 -45.34
N ARG A 540 -2.00 23.05 -45.04
CA ARG A 540 -1.60 22.03 -46.02
C ARG A 540 -2.80 21.16 -46.43
N PHE A 541 -3.64 20.80 -45.47
CA PHE A 541 -4.88 20.06 -45.71
C PHE A 541 -5.83 20.87 -46.60
N ALA A 542 -6.16 22.11 -46.24
CA ALA A 542 -7.04 23.00 -47.00
C ALA A 542 -6.55 23.28 -48.43
N ALA A 543 -5.23 23.37 -48.65
CA ALA A 543 -4.67 23.54 -49.99
C ALA A 543 -5.01 22.37 -50.94
N GLY A 544 -5.12 21.14 -50.40
CA GLY A 544 -5.52 19.96 -51.18
C GLY A 544 -7.00 19.94 -51.57
N ARG A 545 -7.83 20.83 -51.02
CA ARG A 545 -9.26 20.94 -51.37
C ARG A 545 -9.46 21.56 -52.74
N ALA A 546 -8.60 22.51 -53.12
CA ALA A 546 -8.63 23.14 -54.44
C ALA A 546 -8.35 22.14 -55.58
N ASP A 547 -7.64 21.05 -55.29
CA ASP A 547 -7.37 19.98 -56.26
C ASP A 547 -8.61 19.10 -56.50
N LEU A 548 -9.55 19.03 -55.55
CA LEU A 548 -10.84 18.33 -55.73
C LEU A 548 -11.84 19.09 -56.58
N ASP A 549 -11.90 20.42 -56.45
CA ASP A 549 -12.81 21.27 -57.24
C ASP A 549 -12.40 21.30 -58.73
N ASN A 550 -11.18 20.84 -59.05
CA ASN A 550 -10.62 20.72 -60.40
C ASN A 550 -10.66 19.28 -60.97
N LEU A 551 -11.23 18.30 -60.24
CA LEU A 551 -11.35 16.87 -60.58
C LEU A 551 -12.80 16.46 -60.83
#